data_AF-A0A822AG90-F1
#
_entry.id   AF-A0A822AG90-F1
#
_cell.length_a   1.000
_cell.length_b   1.000
_cell.length_c   1.000
_cell.angle_alpha   90.00
_cell.angle_beta   90.00
_cell.angle_gamma   90.00
#
_symmetry.space_group_name_H-M   'P 1'
#
loop_
_entity.id
_entity.type
_entity.pdbx_description
1 polymer ?
#
loop_
_entity_poly.entity_id
_entity_poly.type
_entity_poly.pdbx_seq_one_letter_code
_entity_poly.pdbx_strand_id
1 'polypeptide(L)' 'GVLISMETALCLIEANQPIFPLNIVRQMREQRLGMIQTASQYQFACEAVLYAYDHGLIEVNSN' A
#
# COMPACT_ATOMS: atom_id res chain seq x y z
N GLY A 1 -9.28 5.13 -2.62
CA GLY A 1 -8.05 5.11 -3.42
C GLY A 1 -6.85 4.92 -2.53
N VAL A 2 -6.30 6.03 -2.05
CA VAL A 2 -5.09 6.09 -1.20
C VAL A 2 -5.17 5.19 0.03
N LEU A 3 -6.16 5.41 0.90
CA LEU A 3 -6.31 4.64 2.15
C LEU A 3 -6.33 3.13 1.91
N ILE A 4 -7.20 2.66 1.01
CA ILE A 4 -7.33 1.23 0.69
C ILE A 4 -6.01 0.67 0.12
N SER A 5 -5.29 1.46 -0.68
CA SER A 5 -3.99 1.03 -1.25
C SER A 5 -2.92 0.89 -0.19
N MET A 6 -2.93 1.80 0.80
CA MET A 6 -2.02 1.74 1.94
C MET A 6 -2.38 0.56 2.85
N GLU A 7 -3.66 0.42 3.23
CA GLU A 7 -4.14 -0.70 4.05
C GLU A 7 -3.80 -2.06 3.42
N THR A 8 -4.01 -2.21 2.11
CA THR A 8 -3.63 -3.44 1.38
C THR A 8 -2.12 -3.71 1.47
N ALA A 9 -1.30 -2.65 1.35
CA ALA A 9 0.14 -2.77 1.48
C ALA A 9 0.54 -3.14 2.91
N LEU A 10 -0.05 -2.53 3.93
CA LEU A 10 0.21 -2.84 5.34
C LEU A 10 -0.11 -4.32 5.65
N CYS A 11 -1.27 -4.82 5.23
CA CYS A 11 -1.63 -6.24 5.42
C CYS A 11 -0.62 -7.20 4.76
N LEU A 12 -0.02 -6.82 3.63
CA LEU A 12 1.03 -7.63 2.98
C LEU A 12 2.33 -7.62 3.78
N ILE A 13 2.76 -6.47 4.34
CA ILE A 13 3.90 -6.40 5.27
C ILE A 13 3.63 -7.28 6.50
N GLU A 14 2.45 -7.16 7.10
CA GLU A 14 2.05 -7.94 8.27
C GLU A 14 2.09 -9.45 7.99
N ALA A 15 1.77 -9.86 6.75
CA ALA A 15 1.85 -11.25 6.28
C ALA A 15 3.24 -11.66 5.77
N ASN A 16 4.26 -10.81 5.96
CA ASN A 16 5.63 -11.00 5.49
C ASN A 16 5.70 -11.30 3.97
N GLN A 17 4.82 -10.66 3.18
CA GLN A 17 4.75 -10.76 1.73
C GLN A 17 5.39 -9.56 1.04
N PRO A 18 6.00 -9.73 -0.14
CA PRO A 18 6.56 -8.61 -0.90
C PRO A 18 5.46 -7.68 -1.41
N ILE A 19 5.72 -6.36 -1.36
CA ILE A 19 4.79 -5.33 -1.81
C ILE A 19 5.23 -4.78 -3.16
N PHE A 20 4.26 -4.68 -4.07
CA PHE A 20 4.43 -4.03 -5.37
C PHE A 20 3.35 -2.95 -5.55
N PRO A 21 3.61 -1.69 -5.18
CA PRO A 21 2.57 -0.65 -5.13
C PRO A 21 1.85 -0.42 -6.46
N LEU A 22 2.57 -0.52 -7.58
CA LEU A 22 1.98 -0.41 -8.92
C LEU A 22 0.98 -1.54 -9.21
N ASN A 23 1.27 -2.76 -8.78
CA ASN A 23 0.37 -3.91 -8.99
C ASN A 23 -0.89 -3.77 -8.15
N ILE A 24 -0.76 -3.31 -6.90
CA ILE A 24 -1.90 -3.02 -6.02
C ILE A 24 -2.83 -2.01 -6.69
N VAL A 25 -2.30 -0.86 -7.14
CA VAL A 25 -3.11 0.17 -7.79
C VAL A 25 -3.75 -0.32 -9.09
N ARG A 26 -3.07 -1.15 -9.88
CA ARG A 26 -3.63 -1.76 -11.10
C ARG A 26 -4.83 -2.66 -10.77
N GLN A 27 -4.68 -3.58 -9.81
CA GLN A 27 -5.77 -4.47 -9.39
C GLN A 27 -6.96 -3.70 -8.80
N MET A 28 -6.69 -2.65 -8.01
CA MET A 28 -7.75 -1.79 -7.48
C MET A 28 -8.54 -1.07 -8.57
N ARG A 29 -7.87 -0.62 -9.65
CA ARG A 29 -8.51 0.04 -10.78
C ARG A 29 -9.34 -0.93 -11.62
N GLU A 30 -8.98 -2.20 -11.67
CA GLU A 30 -9.78 -3.25 -12.32
C GLU A 30 -11.10 -3.49 -11.58
N GLN A 31 -11.11 -3.44 -10.24
CA GLN A 31 -12.35 -3.58 -9.46
C GLN A 31 -13.17 -2.30 -9.36
N ARG A 32 -12.52 -1.12 -9.31
CA ARG A 32 -13.20 0.18 -9.25
C ARG A 32 -12.41 1.25 -10.00
N LEU A 33 -13.00 1.79 -11.07
CA LEU A 33 -12.45 2.93 -11.81
C LEU A 33 -12.21 4.15 -10.89
N GLY A 34 -11.12 4.88 -11.12
CA GLY A 34 -10.79 6.10 -10.37
C GLY A 34 -10.03 5.89 -9.06
N MET A 35 -9.46 4.71 -8.83
CA MET A 35 -8.54 4.47 -7.70
C MET A 35 -7.16 5.07 -7.98
N ILE A 36 -6.66 5.91 -7.06
CA ILE A 36 -5.43 6.71 -7.16
C ILE A 36 -5.42 7.55 -8.45
N GLN A 37 -5.87 8.79 -8.38
CA GLN A 37 -6.14 9.60 -9.58
C GLN A 37 -4.97 10.47 -10.01
N THR A 38 -4.08 10.82 -9.07
CA THR A 38 -2.93 11.71 -9.34
C THR A 38 -1.62 11.04 -8.97
N ALA A 39 -0.52 11.49 -9.59
CA ALA A 39 0.83 11.07 -9.23
C ALA A 39 1.15 11.40 -7.76
N SER A 40 0.69 12.55 -7.26
CA SER A 40 0.88 12.96 -5.87
C SER A 40 0.22 12.00 -4.87
N GLN A 41 -0.97 11.49 -5.17
CA GLN A 41 -1.66 10.48 -4.34
C GLN A 41 -0.90 9.15 -4.32
N TYR A 42 -0.35 8.75 -5.47
CA TYR A 42 0.46 7.54 -5.57
C TYR A 42 1.76 7.66 -4.77
N GLN A 43 2.47 8.76 -4.94
CA GLN A 43 3.70 9.06 -4.22
C GLN A 43 3.46 9.10 -2.71
N PHE A 44 2.45 9.85 -2.26
CA PHE A 44 2.08 9.92 -0.85
C PHE A 44 1.78 8.53 -0.26
N ALA A 45 1.03 7.68 -0.98
CA ALA A 45 0.72 6.33 -0.51
C ALA A 45 1.98 5.48 -0.32
N CYS A 46 2.93 5.55 -1.26
CA CYS A 46 4.18 4.80 -1.18
C CYS A 46 5.07 5.32 -0.04
N GLU A 47 5.22 6.64 0.08
CA GLU A 47 6.01 7.29 1.14
C GLU A 47 5.44 6.99 2.53
N ALA A 48 4.12 7.02 2.69
CA ALA A 48 3.48 6.72 3.96
C ALA A 48 3.64 5.26 4.39
N VAL A 49 3.54 4.30 3.45
CA VAL A 49 3.78 2.87 3.73
C VAL A 49 5.26 2.65 4.09
N LEU A 50 6.19 3.25 3.34
CA LEU A 50 7.62 3.16 3.63
C LEU A 50 7.95 3.76 5.01
N TYR A 51 7.41 4.94 5.32
CA TYR A 51 7.58 5.58 6.61
C TYR A 51 7.08 4.69 7.76
N ALA A 52 5.92 4.07 7.60
CA ALA A 52 5.36 3.17 8.61
C ALA A 52 6.23 1.93 8.83
N TYR A 53 6.79 1.37 7.76
CA TYR A 53 7.73 0.24 7.86
C TYR A 53 9.04 0.66 8.55
N ASP A 54 9.68 1.75 8.12
CA ASP A 54 10.97 2.21 8.66
C ASP A 54 10.90 2.61 10.13
N HIS A 55 9.76 3.11 10.60
CA HIS A 55 9.56 3.52 11.99
C HIS A 55 8.99 2.40 12.87
N GLY A 56 8.87 1.17 12.35
CA GLY A 56 8.35 0.03 13.12
C GLY A 56 6.89 0.22 13.56
N LEU A 57 6.10 0.98 12.80
CA LEU A 57 4.67 1.21 13.08
C LEU A 57 3.78 0.05 12.58
N ILE A 58 4.39 -1.00 12.02
CA ILE A 58 3.72 -2.18 11.48
C ILE A 58 4.34 -3.41 12.12
N GLU A 59 3.53 -4.24 12.76
CA GLU A 59 3.98 -5.50 13.34
C GLU A 59 4.03 -6.57 12.25
N VAL A 60 5.22 -7.08 11.96
CA VAL A 60 5.37 -8.22 11.04
C VAL A 60 5.02 -9.49 11.80
N ASN A 61 3.94 -10.18 11.42
CA ASN A 61 3.57 -11.45 12.05
C ASN A 61 4.67 -12.47 11.77
N SER A 62 5.49 -12.71 12.79
CA SER A 62 6.54 -13.70 12.80
C SER A 62 5.95 -15.02 13.30
N ASN A 63 5.15 -15.69 12.47
CA ASN A 63 4.73 -17.08 12.73
C ASN A 63 5.84 -18.05 12.34
#